data_AF-A0AAD6KFL0-F1
#
_entry.id   AF-A0AAD6KFL0-F1
#
_cell.length_a   1.000
_cell.length_b   1.000
_cell.length_c   1.000
_cell.angle_alpha   90.00
_cell.angle_beta   90.00
_cell.angle_gamma   90.00
#
_symmetry.space_group_name_H-M   'P 1'
#
loop_
_entity.id
_entity.type
_entity.pdbx_description
1 polymer ?
#
loop_
_entity_poly.entity_id
_entity_poly.type
_entity_poly.pdbx_seq_one_letter_code
_entity_poly.pdbx_strand_id
1 'polypeptide(L)' 'MEKDVDGWKNCSLNKVKTLEELDKENFSNRQKPGCGKGTGVDRSRTSTTIAFEKEVERQDV' A
#
# COMPACT_ATOMS: atom_id res chain seq x y z
N MET A 1 -23.78 1.72 -16.07
CA MET A 1 -23.88 2.57 -14.87
C MET A 1 -23.72 1.76 -13.58
N GLU A 2 -24.65 0.88 -13.18
CA GLU A 2 -24.49 0.11 -11.92
C GLU A 2 -23.29 -0.87 -11.96
N LYS A 3 -23.11 -1.59 -13.08
CA LYS A 3 -21.95 -2.48 -13.31
C LYS A 3 -20.59 -1.76 -13.25
N ASP A 4 -20.54 -0.49 -13.64
CA ASP A 4 -19.30 0.30 -13.64
C ASP A 4 -18.93 0.70 -12.21
N VAL A 5 -19.93 1.02 -11.39
CA VAL A 5 -19.76 1.31 -9.96
C VAL A 5 -19.27 0.06 -9.21
N ASP A 6 -19.77 -1.13 -9.53
CA ASP A 6 -19.30 -2.37 -8.91
C ASP A 6 -17.87 -2.74 -9.34
N GLY A 7 -17.52 -2.50 -10.61
CA GLY A 7 -16.15 -2.63 -11.10
C GLY A 7 -15.19 -1.70 -10.36
N TRP A 8 -15.60 -0.44 -10.13
CA TRP A 8 -14.80 0.52 -9.37
C TRP A 8 -14.66 0.14 -7.90
N LYS A 9 -15.74 -0.27 -7.23
CA LYS A 9 -15.68 -0.75 -5.84
C LYS A 9 -14.72 -1.92 -5.69
N ASN A 10 -14.76 -2.88 -6.61
CA ASN A 10 -13.85 -4.03 -6.59
C ASN A 10 -12.38 -3.61 -6.78
N CYS A 11 -12.12 -2.64 -7.68
CA CYS A 11 -10.79 -2.07 -7.86
C CYS A 11 -10.29 -1.33 -6.61
N SER A 12 -11.12 -0.49 -5.98
CA SER A 12 -10.75 0.22 -4.74
C SER A 12 -10.47 -0.77 -3.60
N LEU A 13 -11.35 -1.77 -3.39
CA LEU A 13 -11.14 -2.84 -2.40
C LEU A 13 -9.84 -3.62 -2.62
N ASN A 14 -9.50 -3.95 -3.87
CA ASN A 14 -8.25 -4.65 -4.17
C ASN A 14 -7.03 -3.78 -3.87
N LYS A 15 -7.07 -2.47 -4.17
CA LYS A 15 -5.97 -1.55 -3.84
C LYS A 15 -5.75 -1.45 -2.34
N VAL A 16 -6.83 -1.33 -1.55
CA VAL A 16 -6.76 -1.31 -0.08
C VAL A 16 -6.16 -2.60 0.47
N LYS A 17 -6.58 -3.76 -0.05
CA LYS A 17 -6.00 -5.07 0.36
C LYS A 17 -4.51 -5.16 0.05
N THR A 18 -4.09 -4.74 -1.16
CA THR A 18 -2.67 -4.72 -1.53
C THR A 18 -1.86 -3.79 -0.63
N LEU A 19 -2.44 -2.68 -0.17
CA LEU A 19 -1.84 -1.78 0.82
C LEU A 19 -1.56 -2.48 2.15
N GLU A 20 -2.57 -3.16 2.71
CA GLU A 20 -2.41 -3.88 3.97
C GLU A 20 -1.37 -5.00 3.88
N GLU A 21 -1.30 -5.69 2.74
CA GLU A 21 -0.29 -6.72 2.48
C GLU A 21 1.12 -6.12 2.41
N LEU A 22 1.29 -5.01 1.70
CA LEU A 22 2.57 -4.28 1.61
C LEU A 22 3.03 -3.77 2.98
N ASP A 23 2.12 -3.28 3.82
CA ASP A 23 2.46 -2.82 5.17
C ASP A 23 2.91 -3.96 6.09
N LYS A 24 2.22 -5.11 6.02
CA LYS A 24 2.62 -6.32 6.74
C LYS A 24 3.99 -6.82 6.29
N GLU A 25 4.26 -6.78 4.99
CA GLU A 25 5.55 -7.19 4.45
C GLU A 25 6.65 -6.22 4.87
N ASN A 26 6.40 -4.91 4.83
CA ASN A 26 7.33 -3.87 5.31
C ASN A 26 7.66 -4.05 6.78
N PHE A 27 6.67 -4.32 7.62
CA PHE A 27 6.88 -4.58 9.05
C PHE A 27 7.72 -5.84 9.28
N SER A 28 7.43 -6.92 8.56
CA SER A 28 8.18 -8.18 8.64
C SER A 28 9.62 -8.03 8.13
N ASN A 29 9.81 -7.22 7.09
CA ASN A 29 11.12 -6.93 6.51
C ASN A 29 12.03 -6.17 7.49
N ARG A 30 11.49 -5.42 8.47
CA ARG A 30 12.29 -4.77 9.53
C ARG A 30 13.01 -5.73 10.46
N GLN A 31 12.54 -6.99 10.53
CA GLN A 31 13.17 -8.04 11.33
C GLN A 31 14.35 -8.70 10.60
N LYS A 32 14.53 -8.43 9.31
CA LYS A 32 15.63 -9.00 8.52
C LYS A 32 16.93 -8.22 8.77
N PRO A 33 18.09 -8.89 8.87
CA PRO A 33 19.38 -8.22 9.01
C PRO A 33 19.63 -7.26 7.83
N GLY A 34 20.05 -6.04 8.13
CA GLY A 34 20.29 -4.99 7.13
C GLY A 34 19.03 -4.28 6.60
N CYS A 35 17.83 -4.68 7.03
CA CYS A 35 16.56 -4.03 6.67
C CYS A 35 15.88 -3.32 7.85
N GLY A 36 16.65 -3.01 8.90
CA GLY A 36 16.14 -2.35 10.10
C GLY A 36 15.49 -0.99 9.82
N LYS A 37 14.74 -0.50 10.82
CA LYS A 37 14.05 0.79 10.76
C LYS A 37 15.02 1.92 10.40
N GLY A 38 14.67 2.71 9.39
CA GLY A 38 15.45 3.86 8.94
C GLY A 38 16.59 3.56 7.98
N THR A 39 16.78 2.29 7.57
CA THR A 39 17.69 1.94 6.46
C THR A 39 17.19 2.52 5.13
N GLY A 40 18.08 2.64 4.14
CA GLY A 40 17.68 3.10 2.80
C GLY A 40 16.57 2.23 2.20
N VAL A 41 16.65 0.92 2.42
CA VAL A 41 15.63 -0.04 1.97
C VAL A 41 14.29 0.17 2.68
N ASP A 42 14.29 0.37 4.00
CA ASP A 42 13.07 0.67 4.78
C ASP A 42 12.43 1.99 4.33
N ARG A 43 13.23 3.05 4.14
CA ARG A 43 12.74 4.36 3.68
C ARG A 43 12.11 4.29 2.29
N SER A 44 12.77 3.64 1.33
CA SER A 44 12.23 3.49 -0.02
C SER A 44 10.91 2.75 -0.01
N ARG A 45 10.84 1.62 0.71
CA ARG A 45 9.61 0.83 0.84
C ARG A 45 8.47 1.61 1.47
N THR A 46 8.72 2.27 2.60
CA THR A 46 7.73 3.12 3.28
C THR A 46 7.28 4.28 2.39
N SER A 47 8.18 4.90 1.61
CA SER A 47 7.81 6.00 0.72
C SER A 47 6.84 5.57 -0.39
N THR A 48 7.04 4.37 -0.96
CA THR A 48 6.16 3.83 -1.99
C THR A 48 4.78 3.50 -1.42
N THR A 49 4.72 2.94 -0.21
CA THR A 49 3.44 2.65 0.45
C THR A 49 2.66 3.93 0.78
N ILE A 50 3.31 4.96 1.32
CA ILE A 50 2.68 6.26 1.59
C ILE A 50 2.19 6.94 0.29
N ALA A 51 2.96 6.83 -0.79
CA ALA A 51 2.54 7.37 -2.08
C ALA A 51 1.29 6.67 -2.61
N PHE A 52 1.24 5.34 -2.47
CA PHE A 52 0.11 4.54 -2.91
C PHE A 52 -1.14 4.72 -2.02
N GLU A 53 -0.97 4.91 -0.71
CA GLU A 53 -2.05 5.31 0.21
C GLU A 53 -2.72 6.62 -0.25
N LYS A 54 -1.91 7.64 -0.54
CA LYS A 54 -2.41 8.93 -1.06
C LYS A 54 -3.08 8.83 -2.42
N GLU A 55 -2.63 7.90 -3.27
CA GLU A 55 -3.22 7.64 -4.58
C GLU A 55 -4.61 7.01 -4.43
N VAL A 56 -4.78 6.09 -3.47
CA VAL A 56 -6.07 5.49 -3.14
C VAL A 56 -7.01 6.53 -2.54
N GLU A 57 -6.56 7.30 -1.56
CA GLU A 57 -7.34 8.41 -0.97
C GLU A 57 -7.78 9.43 -2.03
N ARG A 58 -6.92 9.76 -3.00
CA ARG A 58 -7.28 10.66 -4.11
C ARG A 58 -8.33 10.11 -5.06
N GLN A 59 -8.49 8.80 -5.15
CA GLN A 59 -9.47 8.16 -6.03
C GLN A 59 -10.84 8.00 -5.37
N ASP A 60 -10.91 8.12 -4.04
CA ASP A 60 -12.15 8.07 -3.26
C ASP A 60 -12.76 9.48 -2.98
N VAL A 61 -12.21 10.55 -3.59
CA VAL A 61 -12.74 11.95 -3.60
C VAL A 61 -13.36 12.27 -4.96
#